data_AF-A0ABD1Z7J2-F1
#
_entry.id   AF-A0ABD1Z7J2-F1
#
_cell.length_a   1.000
_cell.length_b   1.000
_cell.length_c   1.000
_cell.angle_alpha   90.00
_cell.angle_beta   90.00
_cell.angle_gamma   90.00
#
_symmetry.space_group_name_H-M   'P 1'
#
loop_
_entity.id
_entity.type
_entity.pdbx_description
1 polymer ?
#
loop_
_entity_poly.entity_id
_entity_poly.type
_entity_poly.pdbx_seq_one_letter_code
_entity_poly.pdbx_strand_id
1 'polypeptide(L)'
;MLGHSQAFIHHQSTREMESPKTALAKNLWEMNQKEAYCALYQPFVVVMAAGTLPLESFRDYIAQDVFYLAAFAEAYGLAVENTDDEQAKAVLGNLQHHVQEELEQVHLSATQTFGFQLQSKIVPNIATRAYTEFLLLRD
;
A
#
# COMPACT_ATOMS: atom_id res chain seq x y z
N MET A 1 25.09 -7.17 62.76
CA MET A 1 25.13 -8.28 61.79
C MET A 1 23.72 -8.41 61.23
N LEU A 2 23.53 -7.96 59.98
CA LEU A 2 22.52 -8.36 58.96
C LEU A 2 21.03 -8.42 59.40
N GLY A 3 20.05 -7.86 58.69
CA GLY A 3 20.00 -7.32 57.33
C GLY A 3 18.62 -6.73 57.03
N HIS A 4 18.57 -5.92 55.98
CA HIS A 4 17.54 -4.98 55.58
C HIS A 4 16.27 -5.57 54.95
N SER A 5 15.19 -4.80 55.07
CA SER A 5 14.01 -4.76 54.20
C SER A 5 14.35 -4.24 52.79
N GLN A 6 13.79 -4.81 51.71
CA GLN A 6 12.97 -4.09 50.69
C GLN A 6 12.63 -4.90 49.42
N ALA A 7 11.42 -4.60 48.92
CA ALA A 7 10.94 -4.48 47.52
C ALA A 7 11.08 -5.69 46.55
N PHE A 8 9.98 -6.29 46.07
CA PHE A 8 9.09 -5.84 44.98
C PHE A 8 9.82 -5.40 43.69
N ILE A 9 9.63 -6.22 42.66
CA ILE A 9 9.48 -5.95 41.21
C ILE A 9 10.29 -6.96 40.42
N HIS A 10 9.61 -8.02 39.97
CA HIS A 10 10.07 -8.87 38.87
C HIS A 10 9.14 -8.65 37.68
N HIS A 11 9.22 -7.46 37.07
CA HIS A 11 8.63 -7.23 35.75
C HIS A 11 9.35 -6.08 35.03
N GLN A 12 10.51 -6.38 34.46
CA GLN A 12 11.04 -5.68 33.30
C GLN A 12 11.39 -6.79 32.31
N SER A 13 10.44 -7.17 31.46
CA SER A 13 10.28 -6.59 30.12
C SER A 13 11.59 -6.72 29.37
N THR A 14 11.76 -7.88 28.74
CA THR A 14 12.62 -8.07 27.58
C THR A 14 12.17 -7.10 26.49
N ARG A 15 12.64 -5.86 26.54
CA ARG A 15 12.68 -4.99 25.37
C ARG A 15 13.80 -5.52 24.49
N GLU A 16 13.46 -6.40 23.58
CA GLU A 16 14.26 -6.57 22.37
C GLU A 16 14.41 -5.17 21.74
N MET A 17 15.65 -4.73 21.50
CA MET A 17 15.90 -3.47 20.81
C MET A 17 15.43 -3.64 19.35
N GLU A 18 14.21 -3.20 19.05
CA GLU A 18 13.71 -3.07 17.68
C GLU A 18 14.70 -2.20 16.86
N SER A 19 15.06 -2.66 15.67
CA SER A 19 15.86 -1.89 14.71
C SER A 19 15.24 -0.50 14.50
N PRO A 20 16.04 0.59 14.36
CA PRO A 20 15.52 1.94 14.13
C PRO A 20 14.54 2.02 12.94
N LYS A 21 14.73 1.18 11.91
CA LYS A 21 13.83 1.09 10.75
C LYS A 21 12.48 0.47 11.12
N THR A 22 12.50 -0.60 11.91
CA THR A 22 11.29 -1.25 12.45
C THR A 22 10.52 -0.29 13.36
N ALA A 23 11.24 0.49 14.18
CA ALA A 23 10.65 1.52 15.01
C ALA A 23 10.00 2.64 14.18
N LEU A 24 10.64 3.11 13.11
CA LEU A 24 10.07 4.16 12.24
C LEU A 24 8.79 3.71 11.54
N ALA A 25 8.82 2.55 10.87
CA ALA A 25 7.65 2.04 10.15
C ALA A 25 6.45 1.84 11.09
N LYS A 26 6.71 1.29 12.28
CA LYS A 26 5.71 1.11 13.33
C LYS A 26 5.15 2.45 13.82
N ASN A 27 6.00 3.42 14.10
CA ASN A 27 5.56 4.74 14.54
C ASN A 27 4.70 5.44 13.47
N LEU A 28 5.11 5.39 12.20
CA LEU A 28 4.32 5.96 11.10
C LEU A 28 2.97 5.27 10.95
N TRP A 29 2.92 3.95 11.09
CA TRP A 29 1.66 3.20 11.11
C TRP A 29 0.76 3.65 12.25
N GLU A 30 1.27 3.67 13.49
CA GLU A 30 0.54 4.09 14.69
C GLU A 30 0.00 5.52 14.56
N MET A 31 0.79 6.45 14.01
CA MET A 31 0.40 7.84 13.79
C MET A 31 -0.75 8.02 12.79
N ASN A 32 -0.90 7.11 11.83
CA ASN A 32 -1.88 7.21 10.75
C ASN A 32 -2.98 6.14 10.84
N GLN A 33 -3.11 5.46 12.00
CA GLN A 33 -4.13 4.41 12.17
C GLN A 33 -5.55 4.93 11.96
N LYS A 34 -5.82 6.15 12.41
CA LYS A 34 -7.14 6.78 12.25
C LYS A 34 -7.50 6.88 10.76
N GLU A 35 -6.58 7.36 9.93
CA GLU A 35 -6.74 7.50 8.50
C GLU A 35 -6.91 6.14 7.83
N ALA A 36 -6.14 5.13 8.25
CA ALA A 36 -6.29 3.76 7.79
C ALA A 36 -7.69 3.18 8.10
N TYR A 37 -8.22 3.41 9.30
CA TYR A 37 -9.59 3.02 9.65
C TYR A 37 -10.62 3.80 8.84
N CYS A 38 -10.44 5.10 8.66
CA CYS A 38 -11.33 5.92 7.83
C CYS A 38 -11.35 5.43 6.37
N ALA A 39 -10.23 4.96 5.83
CA ALA A 39 -10.15 4.36 4.50
C ALA A 39 -10.89 3.01 4.44
N LEU A 40 -10.66 2.14 5.43
CA LEU A 40 -11.28 0.81 5.52
C LEU A 40 -12.82 0.87 5.58
N TYR A 41 -13.38 1.88 6.23
CA TYR A 41 -14.81 2.07 6.38
C TYR A 41 -15.42 3.10 5.41
N GLN A 42 -14.69 3.48 4.35
CA GLN A 42 -15.29 4.29 3.29
C GLN A 42 -16.51 3.59 2.69
N PRO A 43 -17.58 4.34 2.33
CA PRO A 43 -18.78 3.76 1.73
C PRO A 43 -18.48 2.84 0.54
N PHE A 44 -17.50 3.20 -0.28
CA PHE A 44 -17.03 2.39 -1.42
C PHE A 44 -16.62 0.98 -1.00
N VAL A 45 -15.78 0.84 0.03
CA VAL A 45 -15.29 -0.47 0.53
C VAL A 45 -16.43 -1.27 1.13
N VAL A 46 -17.32 -0.61 1.89
CA VAL A 46 -18.47 -1.27 2.52
C VAL A 46 -19.43 -1.85 1.48
N VAL A 47 -19.80 -1.07 0.45
CA VAL A 47 -20.72 -1.56 -0.59
C VAL A 47 -20.06 -2.56 -1.54
N MET A 48 -18.74 -2.47 -1.75
CA MET A 48 -17.97 -3.48 -2.47
C MET A 48 -18.00 -4.82 -1.72
N ALA A 49 -17.73 -4.82 -0.41
CA ALA A 49 -17.78 -6.02 0.41
C ALA A 49 -19.19 -6.63 0.47
N ALA A 50 -20.23 -5.79 0.41
CA ALA A 50 -21.62 -6.25 0.34
C ALA A 50 -22.03 -6.79 -1.04
N GLY A 51 -21.18 -6.64 -2.07
CA GLY A 51 -21.51 -7.02 -3.46
C GLY A 51 -22.57 -6.14 -4.11
N THR A 52 -22.81 -4.94 -3.58
CA THR A 52 -23.85 -4.00 -4.05
C THR A 52 -23.30 -2.75 -4.72
N LEU A 53 -21.97 -2.66 -4.89
CA LEU A 53 -21.34 -1.59 -5.65
C LEU A 53 -21.85 -1.58 -7.11
N PRO A 54 -22.30 -0.44 -7.64
CA PRO A 54 -22.68 -0.34 -9.06
C PRO A 54 -21.50 -0.69 -9.96
N LEU A 55 -21.78 -1.47 -11.02
CA LEU A 55 -20.74 -1.94 -11.95
C LEU A 55 -19.98 -0.78 -12.61
N GLU A 56 -20.66 0.34 -12.90
CA GLU A 56 -20.03 1.55 -13.42
C GLU A 56 -19.01 2.14 -12.44
N SER A 57 -19.36 2.24 -11.15
CA SER A 57 -18.43 2.70 -10.12
C SER A 57 -17.22 1.78 -9.98
N PHE A 58 -17.42 0.47 -10.13
CA PHE A 58 -16.32 -0.49 -10.12
C PHE A 58 -15.41 -0.35 -11.35
N ARG A 59 -15.99 -0.19 -12.55
CA ARG A 59 -15.24 0.07 -13.78
C ARG A 59 -14.39 1.34 -13.65
N ASP A 60 -14.98 2.41 -13.14
CA ASP A 60 -14.28 3.69 -12.99
C ASP A 60 -13.16 3.58 -11.94
N TYR A 61 -13.38 2.84 -10.85
CA TYR A 61 -12.34 2.50 -9.88
C TYR A 61 -11.18 1.75 -10.53
N ILE A 62 -11.45 0.66 -11.26
CA ILE A 62 -10.39 -0.13 -11.94
C ILE A 62 -9.63 0.73 -12.94
N ALA A 63 -10.30 1.62 -13.68
CA ALA A 63 -9.62 2.54 -14.58
C ALA A 63 -8.61 3.42 -13.83
N GLN A 64 -9.00 4.01 -12.70
CA GLN A 64 -8.10 4.84 -11.89
C GLN A 64 -6.97 4.01 -11.24
N ASP A 65 -7.27 2.79 -10.83
CA ASP A 65 -6.32 1.87 -10.21
C ASP A 65 -5.24 1.41 -11.21
N VAL A 66 -5.60 1.17 -12.48
CA VAL A 66 -4.62 0.90 -13.55
C VAL A 66 -3.64 2.05 -13.74
N PHE A 67 -4.12 3.29 -13.70
CA PHE A 67 -3.24 4.46 -13.78
C PHE A 67 -2.31 4.53 -12.56
N TYR A 68 -2.84 4.28 -11.36
CA TYR A 68 -2.09 4.27 -10.12
C TYR A 68 -1.02 3.17 -10.11
N LEU A 69 -1.36 1.93 -10.48
CA LEU A 69 -0.45 0.79 -10.51
C LEU A 69 0.71 1.00 -11.49
N ALA A 70 0.48 1.66 -12.62
CA ALA A 70 1.57 2.03 -13.54
C ALA A 70 2.60 2.95 -12.86
N ALA A 71 2.15 3.97 -12.12
CA ALA A 71 3.04 4.82 -11.32
C ALA A 71 3.68 4.05 -10.16
N PHE A 72 2.96 3.11 -9.55
CA PHE A 72 3.48 2.29 -8.45
C PHE A 72 4.60 1.35 -8.91
N ALA A 73 4.49 0.76 -10.11
CA ALA A 73 5.55 -0.02 -10.73
C ALA A 73 6.79 0.84 -11.05
N GLU A 74 6.60 2.08 -11.49
CA GLU A 74 7.70 3.03 -11.69
C GLU A 74 8.38 3.36 -10.35
N ALA A 75 7.61 3.60 -9.28
CA ALA A 75 8.14 3.85 -7.95
C ALA A 75 9.00 2.68 -7.41
N TYR A 76 8.61 1.44 -7.67
CA TYR A 76 9.45 0.28 -7.35
C TYR A 76 10.77 0.29 -8.14
N GLY A 77 10.73 0.63 -9.43
CA GLY A 77 11.94 0.76 -10.25
C GLY A 77 12.90 1.81 -9.69
N LEU A 78 12.37 2.98 -9.33
CA LEU A 78 13.16 4.03 -8.66
C LEU A 78 13.74 3.54 -7.33
N ALA A 79 12.98 2.78 -6.53
CA ALA A 79 13.48 2.23 -5.28
C ALA A 79 14.61 1.21 -5.50
N VAL A 80 14.55 0.38 -6.56
CA VAL A 80 15.62 -0.54 -6.95
C VAL A 80 16.88 0.23 -7.36
N GLU A 81 16.75 1.31 -8.11
CA GLU A 81 17.87 2.16 -8.55
C GLU A 81 18.56 2.89 -7.40
N ASN A 82 17.82 3.20 -6.32
CA ASN A 82 18.29 4.00 -5.19
C ASN A 82 18.75 3.20 -3.97
N THR A 83 18.75 1.86 -4.03
CA THR A 83 19.21 1.01 -2.92
C THR A 83 20.51 0.27 -3.26
N ASP A 84 21.42 0.15 -2.30
CA ASP A 84 22.62 -0.68 -2.41
C ASP A 84 22.44 -2.09 -1.81
N ASP A 85 21.28 -2.37 -1.21
CA ASP A 85 20.95 -3.67 -0.61
C ASP A 85 20.42 -4.63 -1.67
N GLU A 86 21.23 -5.65 -2.03
CA GLU A 86 20.89 -6.66 -3.04
C GLU A 86 19.64 -7.48 -2.68
N GLN A 87 19.40 -7.75 -1.39
CA GLN A 87 18.17 -8.44 -0.98
C GLN A 87 16.96 -7.53 -1.21
N ALA A 88 17.08 -6.25 -0.89
CA ALA A 88 16.03 -5.27 -1.16
C ALA A 88 15.76 -5.12 -2.67
N LYS A 89 16.81 -5.07 -3.52
CA LYS A 89 16.65 -5.04 -4.98
C LYS A 89 15.85 -6.23 -5.49
N ALA A 90 16.18 -7.44 -5.04
CA ALA A 90 15.46 -8.65 -5.46
C ALA A 90 13.98 -8.60 -5.05
N VAL A 91 13.67 -8.17 -3.83
CA VAL A 91 12.29 -8.04 -3.35
C VAL A 91 11.52 -6.98 -4.15
N LEU A 92 12.10 -5.78 -4.30
CA LEU A 92 11.46 -4.67 -5.02
C LEU A 92 11.27 -4.97 -6.50
N GLY A 93 12.25 -5.61 -7.15
CA GLY A 93 12.15 -6.04 -8.54
C GLY A 93 11.05 -7.08 -8.76
N ASN A 94 10.90 -8.04 -7.84
CA ASN A 94 9.78 -9.00 -7.90
C ASN A 94 8.42 -8.31 -7.71
N LEU A 95 8.33 -7.34 -6.79
CA LEU A 95 7.11 -6.55 -6.60
C LEU A 95 6.76 -5.73 -7.84
N GLN A 96 7.76 -5.09 -8.46
CA GLN A 96 7.58 -4.39 -9.73
C GLN A 96 7.05 -5.31 -10.82
N HIS A 97 7.65 -6.49 -10.96
CA HIS A 97 7.26 -7.48 -11.97
C HIS A 97 5.81 -7.93 -11.79
N HIS A 98 5.38 -8.28 -10.58
CA HIS A 98 4.00 -8.70 -10.33
C HIS A 98 2.98 -7.60 -10.66
N VAL A 99 3.30 -6.32 -10.39
CA VAL A 99 2.42 -5.21 -10.78
C VAL A 99 2.33 -5.07 -12.30
N GLN A 100 3.43 -5.28 -13.02
CA GLN A 100 3.42 -5.27 -14.50
C GLN A 100 2.57 -6.42 -15.06
N GLU A 101 2.69 -7.62 -14.51
CA GLU A 101 1.85 -8.76 -14.90
C GLU A 101 0.36 -8.45 -14.65
N GLU A 102 0.01 -7.85 -13.52
CA GLU A 102 -1.36 -7.43 -13.22
C GLU A 102 -1.89 -6.44 -14.27
N LEU A 103 -1.09 -5.43 -14.63
CA LEU A 103 -1.44 -4.44 -15.65
C LEU A 103 -1.65 -5.04 -17.04
N GLU A 104 -0.90 -6.08 -17.42
CA GLU A 104 -1.09 -6.79 -18.69
C GLU A 104 -2.41 -7.56 -18.71
N GLN A 105 -2.82 -8.13 -17.57
CA GLN A 105 -4.02 -8.97 -17.47
C GLN A 105 -5.31 -8.19 -17.20
N VAL A 106 -5.22 -6.95 -16.72
CA VAL A 106 -6.40 -6.19 -16.23
C VAL A 106 -7.48 -5.98 -17.30
N HIS A 107 -7.10 -5.76 -18.56
CA HIS A 107 -8.08 -5.60 -19.66
C HIS A 107 -8.82 -6.90 -19.95
N LEU A 108 -8.10 -8.03 -19.90
CA LEU A 108 -8.65 -9.35 -20.14
C LEU A 108 -9.61 -9.73 -19.00
N SER A 109 -9.18 -9.57 -17.75
CA SER A 109 -9.98 -9.88 -16.56
C SER A 109 -11.23 -8.99 -16.48
N ALA A 110 -11.10 -7.69 -16.72
CA ALA A 110 -12.23 -6.76 -16.79
C ALA A 110 -13.31 -7.23 -17.78
N THR A 111 -12.88 -7.64 -18.97
CA THR A 111 -13.80 -8.06 -20.04
C THR A 111 -14.42 -9.43 -19.73
N GLN A 112 -13.62 -10.42 -19.34
CA GLN A 112 -14.07 -11.79 -19.14
C GLN A 112 -14.91 -11.97 -17.88
N THR A 113 -14.54 -11.29 -16.79
CA THR A 113 -15.18 -11.46 -15.48
C THR A 113 -16.36 -10.52 -15.29
N PHE A 114 -16.24 -9.27 -15.74
CA PHE A 114 -17.21 -8.22 -15.44
C PHE A 114 -17.95 -7.67 -16.66
N GLY A 115 -17.57 -8.10 -17.87
CA GLY A 115 -18.28 -7.74 -19.11
C GLY A 115 -18.09 -6.28 -19.53
N PHE A 116 -17.08 -5.57 -19.01
CA PHE A 116 -16.74 -4.22 -19.44
C PHE A 116 -15.33 -4.12 -19.99
N GLN A 117 -15.12 -3.15 -20.88
CA GLN A 117 -13.81 -2.81 -21.41
C GLN A 117 -13.34 -1.50 -20.79
N LEU A 118 -12.08 -1.47 -20.36
CA LEU A 118 -11.43 -0.22 -19.98
C LEU A 118 -11.09 0.59 -21.23
N GLN A 119 -11.14 1.91 -21.11
CA GLN A 119 -10.73 2.81 -22.19
C GLN A 119 -9.22 2.69 -22.43
N SER A 120 -8.79 2.83 -23.68
CA SER A 120 -7.37 2.80 -24.05
C SER A 120 -6.57 3.96 -23.47
N LYS A 121 -7.23 5.08 -23.17
CA LYS A 121 -6.64 6.24 -22.49
C LYS A 121 -7.42 6.52 -21.21
N ILE A 122 -6.76 6.29 -20.08
CA ILE A 122 -7.27 6.65 -18.76
C ILE A 122 -6.85 8.09 -18.45
N VAL A 123 -7.81 8.91 -18.01
CA VAL A 123 -7.54 10.24 -17.46
C VAL A 123 -7.62 10.15 -15.94
N PRO A 124 -6.54 10.45 -15.20
CA PRO A 124 -6.57 10.38 -13.75
C PRO A 124 -7.48 11.47 -13.19
N ASN A 125 -8.25 11.13 -12.16
CA ASN A 125 -8.95 12.13 -11.36
C ASN A 125 -7.97 12.89 -10.46
N ILE A 126 -8.46 13.90 -9.73
CA ILE A 126 -7.62 14.76 -8.89
C ILE A 126 -6.88 13.95 -7.80
N ALA A 127 -7.55 12.99 -7.17
CA ALA A 127 -6.95 12.18 -6.11
C ALA A 127 -5.87 11.22 -6.66
N THR A 128 -6.17 10.51 -7.76
CA THR A 128 -5.21 9.63 -8.43
C THR A 128 -3.99 10.40 -8.89
N ARG A 129 -4.20 11.57 -9.53
CA ARG A 129 -3.10 12.43 -9.98
C ARG A 129 -2.22 12.87 -8.80
N ALA A 130 -2.81 13.45 -7.75
CA ALA A 130 -2.06 13.91 -6.58
C ALA A 130 -1.27 12.77 -5.92
N TYR A 131 -1.84 11.57 -5.87
CA TYR A 131 -1.17 10.41 -5.29
C TYR A 131 0.02 9.96 -6.15
N THR A 132 -0.16 9.87 -7.48
CA THR A 132 0.94 9.49 -8.37
C THR A 132 2.05 10.54 -8.44
N GLU A 133 1.71 11.83 -8.36
CA GLU A 133 2.69 12.93 -8.27
C GLU A 133 3.51 12.81 -6.98
N PHE A 134 2.86 12.55 -5.85
CA PHE A 134 3.54 12.31 -4.57
C PHE A 134 4.47 11.08 -4.62
N LEU A 135 4.00 9.95 -5.18
CA LEU A 135 4.79 8.72 -5.26
C LEU A 135 6.05 8.86 -6.11
N LEU A 136 5.95 9.60 -7.21
CA LEU A 136 7.04 9.76 -8.17
C LEU A 136 7.86 11.04 -7.93
N LEU A 137 7.54 11.81 -6.89
CA LEU A 137 8.17 13.10 -6.59
C LEU A 137 8.16 14.05 -7.80
N ARG A 138 7.03 14.10 -8.53
CA ARG A 138 6.84 15.00 -9.68
C ARG A 138 6.12 16.26 -9.20
N ASP A 139 6.80 17.41 -9.30
CA ASP A 139 6.26 18.75 -8.99
C ASP A 139 5.21 19.24 -10.01
#